data_AF-A0A1W9WXL2-F1
#
_entry.id   AF-A0A1W9WXL2-F1
#
_cell.length_a   1.000
_cell.length_b   1.000
_cell.length_c   1.000
_cell.angle_alpha   90.00
_cell.angle_beta   90.00
_cell.angle_gamma   90.00
#
_symmetry.space_group_name_H-M   'P 1'
#
loop_
_entity.id
_entity.type
_entity.pdbx_description
1 polymer ?
#
loop_
_entity_poly.entity_id
_entity_poly.type
_entity_poly.pdbx_seq_one_letter_code
_entity_poly.pdbx_strand_id
1 'polypeptide(L)'
;MNAFINFIMGPMVWISAMVFLFGLVFKFIKIIKEINEKEKFIFSYISLKYSLRSIGAWLIPFFPESTKKRPVFWGVSYVFHILLFAVPIFLASHIILLDEAFGIFWPALNDGVADFLTILVILALIFFGVRRVIEPDVKFLTSFKDYILLTIVMLPFLTGFLAYHQFFLYKWIMIAHILSGELMLIVIPFSRFSHMLTAPLTRAYTGSEFGNVRHARDW
;
A
#
# COMPACT_ATOMS: atom_id res chain seq x y z
N MET A 1 12.62 26.82 14.05
CA MET A 1 11.51 26.29 13.22
C MET A 1 11.93 26.03 11.77
N ASN A 2 12.57 26.99 11.08
CA ASN A 2 12.98 26.78 9.68
C ASN A 2 13.99 25.65 9.50
N ALA A 3 14.96 25.50 10.42
CA ALA A 3 15.90 24.37 10.40
C ALA A 3 15.20 23.00 10.53
N PHE A 4 14.15 22.90 11.35
CA PHE A 4 13.38 21.67 11.51
C PHE A 4 12.61 21.32 10.23
N ILE A 5 11.94 22.31 9.62
CA ILE A 5 11.21 22.11 8.36
C ILE A 5 12.16 21.68 7.24
N ASN A 6 13.32 22.35 7.12
CA ASN A 6 14.33 21.98 6.13
C ASN A 6 14.88 20.56 6.35
N PHE A 7 14.99 20.13 7.61
CA PHE A 7 15.41 18.76 7.93
C PHE A 7 14.38 17.72 7.49
N ILE A 8 13.10 17.92 7.83
CA ILE A 8 12.03 16.97 7.50
C ILE A 8 11.68 16.97 6.00
N MET A 9 11.93 18.06 5.27
CA MET A 9 11.67 18.12 3.82
C MET A 9 12.88 17.68 2.99
N GLY A 10 14.07 17.62 3.58
CA GLY A 10 15.32 17.26 2.89
C GLY A 10 15.90 15.94 3.42
N PRO A 11 16.89 15.98 4.33
CA PRO A 11 17.57 14.77 4.82
C PRO A 11 16.65 13.64 5.30
N MET A 12 15.57 13.96 6.01
CA MET A 12 14.67 12.94 6.58
C MET A 12 13.91 12.16 5.50
N VAL A 13 13.55 12.80 4.38
CA VAL A 13 12.89 12.13 3.25
C VAL A 13 13.81 11.06 2.67
N TRP A 14 15.10 11.39 2.51
CA TRP A 14 16.11 10.44 2.03
C TRP A 14 16.35 9.29 3.00
N ILE A 15 16.41 9.57 4.30
CA ILE A 15 16.50 8.53 5.34
C ILE A 15 15.30 7.60 5.24
N SER A 16 14.09 8.15 5.16
CA SER A 16 12.84 7.40 5.04
C SER A 16 12.81 6.54 3.78
N ALA A 17 13.23 7.08 2.64
CA ALA A 17 13.35 6.36 1.38
C ALA A 17 14.39 5.23 1.44
N MET A 18 15.56 5.47 2.04
CA MET A 18 16.59 4.43 2.21
C MET A 18 16.10 3.31 3.12
N VAL A 19 15.47 3.64 4.26
CA VAL A 19 14.91 2.63 5.17
C VAL A 19 13.83 1.81 4.48
N PHE A 20 12.95 2.45 3.71
CA PHE A 20 11.95 1.78 2.89
C PHE A 20 12.60 0.82 1.88
N LEU A 21 13.51 1.30 1.03
CA LEU A 21 14.12 0.51 -0.04
C LEU A 21 14.98 -0.65 0.51
N PHE A 22 15.95 -0.34 1.38
CA PHE A 22 16.81 -1.38 1.95
C PHE A 22 16.05 -2.33 2.86
N GLY A 23 15.04 -1.82 3.59
CA GLY A 23 14.16 -2.66 4.40
C GLY A 23 13.37 -3.66 3.55
N LEU A 24 12.84 -3.23 2.39
CA LEU A 24 12.14 -4.14 1.46
C LEU A 24 13.09 -5.19 0.87
N VAL A 25 14.30 -4.79 0.45
CA VAL A 25 15.32 -5.73 -0.06
C VAL A 25 15.69 -6.76 1.02
N PHE A 26 15.97 -6.31 2.25
CA PHE A 26 16.28 -7.19 3.36
C PHE A 26 15.12 -8.15 3.66
N LYS A 27 13.89 -7.64 3.71
CA LYS A 27 12.68 -8.44 3.95
C LYS A 27 12.50 -9.50 2.86
N PHE A 28 12.71 -9.14 1.59
CA PHE A 28 12.65 -10.05 0.46
C PHE A 28 13.68 -11.18 0.60
N ILE A 29 14.96 -10.84 0.80
CA ILE A 29 16.03 -11.83 0.99
C ILE A 29 15.72 -12.77 2.16
N LYS A 30 15.25 -12.21 3.28
CA LYS A 30 14.86 -12.98 4.46
C LYS A 30 13.74 -13.98 4.15
N ILE A 31 12.69 -13.57 3.44
CA ILE A 31 11.59 -14.45 3.03
C ILE A 31 12.10 -15.60 2.15
N ILE A 32 12.92 -15.30 1.14
CA ILE A 32 13.47 -16.33 0.24
C ILE A 32 14.35 -17.31 1.02
N LYS A 33 15.18 -16.82 1.94
CA LYS A 33 16.01 -17.68 2.81
C LYS A 33 15.15 -18.59 3.68
N GLU A 34 14.13 -18.04 4.35
CA GLU A 34 13.22 -18.82 5.21
C GLU A 34 12.44 -19.88 4.42
N ILE A 35 12.00 -19.56 3.20
CA ILE A 35 11.37 -20.52 2.29
C ILE A 35 12.34 -21.65 1.94
N ASN A 36 13.58 -21.31 1.57
CA ASN A 36 14.60 -22.31 1.23
C ASN A 36 15.03 -23.16 2.43
N GLU A 37 14.93 -22.66 3.65
CA GLU A 37 15.23 -23.45 4.85
C GLU A 37 14.10 -24.42 5.19
N LYS A 38 12.84 -23.99 5.05
CA LYS A 38 11.66 -24.75 5.49
C LYS A 38 11.11 -25.70 4.42
N GLU A 39 11.10 -25.27 3.15
CA GLU A 39 10.38 -25.96 2.08
C GLU A 39 11.13 -25.84 0.75
N LYS A 40 12.32 -26.47 0.69
CA LYS A 40 13.23 -26.45 -0.47
C LYS A 40 12.56 -26.83 -1.79
N PHE A 41 11.57 -27.72 -1.74
CA PHE A 41 10.88 -28.22 -2.92
C PHE A 41 9.96 -27.19 -3.58
N ILE A 42 9.61 -26.08 -2.93
CA ILE A 42 8.77 -25.03 -3.55
C ILE A 42 9.33 -24.57 -4.89
N PHE A 43 10.65 -24.42 -4.99
CA PHE A 43 11.29 -23.92 -6.20
C PHE A 43 11.25 -24.90 -7.38
N SER A 44 10.96 -26.20 -7.15
CA SER A 44 10.94 -27.20 -8.23
C SER A 44 9.69 -27.14 -9.10
N TYR A 45 8.58 -26.64 -8.57
CA TYR A 45 7.30 -26.55 -9.29
C TYR A 45 6.83 -25.11 -9.53
N ILE A 46 7.59 -24.10 -9.08
CA ILE A 46 7.36 -22.71 -9.50
C ILE A 46 7.49 -22.62 -11.01
N SER A 47 6.44 -22.12 -11.66
CA SER A 47 6.43 -21.87 -13.09
C SER A 47 6.15 -20.40 -13.35
N LEU A 48 7.02 -19.76 -14.13
CA LEU A 48 6.90 -18.34 -14.48
C LEU A 48 5.56 -18.06 -15.17
N LYS A 49 5.16 -18.91 -16.13
CA LYS A 49 3.89 -18.76 -16.88
C LYS A 49 2.69 -18.72 -15.95
N TYR A 50 2.60 -19.69 -15.04
CA TYR A 50 1.47 -19.82 -14.12
C TYR A 50 1.49 -18.77 -13.01
N SER A 51 2.69 -18.37 -12.58
CA SER A 51 2.90 -17.28 -11.63
C SER A 51 2.39 -15.94 -12.19
N LEU A 52 2.87 -15.55 -13.37
CA LEU A 52 2.47 -14.30 -14.02
C LEU A 52 0.99 -14.28 -14.37
N ARG A 53 0.42 -15.42 -14.81
CA ARG A 53 -1.02 -15.55 -15.04
C ARG A 53 -1.83 -15.28 -13.77
N SER A 54 -1.42 -15.86 -12.64
CA SER A 54 -2.10 -15.68 -11.35
C SER A 54 -1.96 -14.25 -10.84
N ILE A 55 -0.78 -13.64 -10.96
CA ILE A 55 -0.58 -12.24 -10.58
C ILE A 55 -1.45 -11.32 -11.45
N GLY A 56 -1.40 -11.49 -12.79
CA GLY A 56 -2.16 -10.68 -13.73
C GLY A 56 -3.68 -10.81 -13.55
N ALA A 57 -4.18 -12.02 -13.30
CA ALA A 57 -5.59 -12.26 -12.98
C ALA A 57 -6.07 -11.43 -11.78
N TRP A 58 -5.22 -11.25 -10.77
CA TRP A 58 -5.55 -10.49 -9.56
C TRP A 58 -5.45 -8.97 -9.72
N LEU A 59 -4.81 -8.47 -10.78
CA LEU A 59 -4.80 -7.05 -11.12
C LEU A 59 -6.13 -6.59 -11.73
N ILE A 60 -6.95 -7.51 -12.25
CA ILE A 60 -8.24 -7.21 -12.85
C ILE A 60 -9.33 -7.38 -11.77
N PRO A 61 -10.03 -6.31 -11.36
CA PRO A 61 -11.11 -6.42 -10.39
C PRO A 61 -12.18 -7.41 -10.83
N PHE A 62 -12.63 -8.25 -9.89
CA PHE A 62 -13.68 -9.26 -10.10
C PHE A 62 -13.35 -10.37 -11.11
N PHE A 63 -12.11 -10.48 -11.58
CA PHE A 63 -11.71 -11.59 -12.43
C PHE A 63 -11.54 -12.90 -11.62
N PRO A 64 -10.79 -12.95 -10.49
CA PRO A 64 -10.70 -14.16 -9.68
C PRO A 64 -12.04 -14.48 -9.00
N GLU A 65 -12.44 -15.74 -8.99
CA GLU A 65 -13.75 -16.18 -8.49
C GLU A 65 -13.96 -15.85 -7.00
N SER A 66 -12.88 -15.92 -6.20
CA SER A 66 -12.91 -15.52 -4.79
C SER A 66 -13.31 -14.06 -4.56
N THR A 67 -13.03 -13.18 -5.52
CA THR A 67 -13.39 -11.77 -5.43
C THR A 67 -14.87 -11.53 -5.72
N LYS A 68 -15.45 -12.33 -6.62
CA LYS A 68 -16.89 -12.32 -6.95
C LYS A 68 -17.75 -12.78 -5.77
N LYS A 69 -17.26 -13.71 -4.94
CA LYS A 69 -17.96 -14.22 -3.75
C LYS A 69 -18.13 -13.21 -2.61
N ARG A 70 -17.27 -12.18 -2.54
CA ARG A 70 -17.35 -11.11 -1.52
C ARG A 70 -17.18 -9.75 -2.19
N PRO A 71 -18.14 -9.34 -3.05
CA PRO A 71 -17.93 -8.27 -4.02
C PRO A 71 -17.76 -6.90 -3.37
N VAL A 72 -18.47 -6.63 -2.26
CA VAL A 72 -18.34 -5.37 -1.51
C VAL A 72 -16.94 -5.20 -0.94
N PHE A 73 -16.43 -6.22 -0.23
CA PHE A 73 -15.11 -6.17 0.37
C PHE A 73 -14.01 -5.98 -0.69
N TRP A 74 -14.07 -6.76 -1.77
CA TRP A 74 -13.06 -6.68 -2.83
C TRP A 74 -13.18 -5.40 -3.64
N GLY A 75 -14.39 -4.91 -3.92
CA GLY A 75 -14.60 -3.62 -4.58
C GLY A 75 -13.95 -2.48 -3.80
N VAL A 76 -14.22 -2.39 -2.49
CA VAL A 76 -13.58 -1.40 -1.62
C VAL A 76 -12.06 -1.61 -1.56
N SER A 77 -11.58 -2.86 -1.52
CA SER A 77 -10.15 -3.18 -1.54
C SER A 77 -9.47 -2.71 -2.83
N TYR A 78 -10.05 -2.96 -3.99
CA TYR A 78 -9.49 -2.51 -5.27
C TYR A 78 -9.47 -0.99 -5.37
N VAL A 79 -10.60 -0.32 -5.06
CA VAL A 79 -10.68 1.14 -5.04
C VAL A 79 -9.62 1.72 -4.09
N PHE A 80 -9.53 1.21 -2.86
CA PHE A 80 -8.54 1.67 -1.91
C PHE A 80 -7.11 1.52 -2.43
N HIS A 81 -6.71 0.35 -2.92
CA HIS A 81 -5.31 0.15 -3.35
C HIS A 81 -5.00 0.94 -4.61
N ILE A 82 -5.93 1.07 -5.56
CA ILE A 82 -5.72 1.91 -6.74
C ILE A 82 -5.51 3.37 -6.31
N LEU A 83 -6.39 3.90 -5.46
CA LEU A 83 -6.32 5.29 -5.03
C LEU A 83 -5.16 5.58 -4.06
N LEU A 84 -4.76 4.59 -3.25
CA LEU A 84 -3.60 4.68 -2.37
C LEU A 84 -2.33 5.09 -3.12
N PHE A 85 -2.19 4.63 -4.38
CA PHE A 85 -1.06 5.01 -5.23
C PHE A 85 -1.41 6.14 -6.20
N ALA A 86 -2.58 6.09 -6.84
CA ALA A 86 -2.93 7.06 -7.87
C ALA A 86 -3.05 8.49 -7.31
N VAL A 87 -3.64 8.68 -6.13
CA VAL A 87 -3.79 10.02 -5.55
C VAL A 87 -2.44 10.69 -5.31
N PRO A 88 -1.50 10.14 -4.51
CA PRO A 88 -0.22 10.81 -4.27
C PRO A 88 0.65 10.94 -5.53
N ILE A 89 0.58 9.99 -6.46
CA ILE A 89 1.36 10.04 -7.72
C ILE A 89 0.85 11.16 -8.64
N PHE A 90 -0.47 11.36 -8.74
CA PHE A 90 -1.04 12.33 -9.67
C PHE A 90 -1.45 13.66 -9.02
N LEU A 91 -1.15 13.88 -7.74
CA LEU A 91 -1.41 15.15 -7.07
C LEU A 91 -0.36 16.20 -7.47
N ALA A 92 -0.81 17.37 -7.91
CA ALA A 92 0.07 18.44 -8.40
C ALA A 92 1.20 18.80 -7.41
N SER A 93 0.88 18.90 -6.11
CA SER A 93 1.87 19.23 -5.08
C SER A 93 2.99 18.19 -4.97
N HIS A 94 2.71 16.90 -5.21
CA HIS A 94 3.75 15.86 -5.18
C HIS A 94 4.56 15.85 -6.49
N ILE A 95 3.91 16.10 -7.62
CA ILE A 95 4.58 16.20 -8.92
C ILE A 95 5.59 17.34 -8.92
N ILE A 96 5.23 18.51 -8.37
CA ILE A 96 6.15 19.65 -8.25
C ILE A 96 7.38 19.28 -7.41
N LEU A 97 7.20 18.55 -6.30
CA LEU A 97 8.34 18.09 -5.49
C LEU A 97 9.27 17.14 -6.26
N LEU A 98 8.72 16.30 -7.14
CA LEU A 98 9.51 15.40 -7.97
C LEU A 98 10.20 16.12 -9.13
N ASP A 99 9.59 17.17 -9.67
CA ASP A 99 10.20 18.03 -10.67
C ASP A 99 11.38 18.81 -10.07
N GLU A 100 11.20 19.38 -8.88
CA GLU A 100 12.27 20.08 -8.17
C GLU A 100 13.44 19.15 -7.78
N ALA A 101 13.15 17.89 -7.42
CA ALA A 101 14.17 16.93 -7.00
C ALA A 101 14.87 16.22 -8.17
N PHE A 102 14.15 15.91 -9.24
CA PHE A 102 14.61 15.01 -10.31
C PHE A 102 14.41 15.56 -11.73
N GLY A 103 13.69 16.67 -11.91
CA GLY A 103 13.33 17.22 -13.22
C GLY A 103 12.30 16.36 -13.98
N ILE A 104 11.48 15.61 -13.25
CA ILE A 104 10.47 14.70 -13.83
C ILE A 104 9.07 15.18 -13.44
N PHE A 105 8.19 15.31 -14.42
CA PHE A 105 6.80 15.68 -14.22
C PHE A 105 5.87 14.97 -15.21
N TRP A 106 4.57 14.97 -14.91
CA TRP A 106 3.50 14.43 -15.74
C TRP A 106 2.18 15.16 -15.45
N PRO A 107 1.12 14.95 -16.24
CA PRO A 107 -0.17 15.60 -16.01
C PRO A 107 -0.75 15.24 -14.63
N ALA A 108 -1.14 16.27 -13.87
CA ALA A 108 -1.81 16.11 -12.59
C ALA A 108 -3.31 15.81 -12.77
N LEU A 109 -3.92 15.19 -11.76
CA LEU A 109 -5.37 15.16 -11.62
C LEU A 109 -5.92 16.57 -11.41
N ASN A 110 -7.15 16.80 -11.85
CA ASN A 110 -7.88 18.00 -11.45
C ASN A 110 -8.09 18.00 -9.93
N ASP A 111 -7.90 19.16 -9.30
CA ASP A 111 -8.04 19.37 -7.87
C ASP A 111 -9.32 18.77 -7.26
N GLY A 112 -10.49 19.05 -7.84
CA GLY A 112 -11.77 18.53 -7.33
C GLY A 112 -11.88 17.01 -7.45
N VAL A 113 -11.24 16.41 -8.46
CA VAL A 113 -11.14 14.95 -8.60
C VAL A 113 -10.20 14.38 -7.54
N ALA A 114 -9.01 14.95 -7.38
CA ALA A 114 -8.05 14.50 -6.38
C ALA A 114 -8.64 14.58 -4.95
N ASP A 115 -9.42 15.62 -4.68
CA ASP A 115 -10.09 15.83 -3.41
C ASP A 115 -11.14 14.76 -3.12
N PHE A 116 -12.05 14.52 -4.07
CA PHE A 116 -13.05 13.47 -3.99
C PHE A 116 -12.43 12.08 -3.81
N LEU A 117 -11.38 11.77 -4.59
CA LEU A 117 -10.67 10.49 -4.48
C LEU A 117 -9.96 10.33 -3.13
N THR A 118 -9.43 11.40 -2.55
CA THR A 118 -8.85 11.39 -1.20
C THR A 118 -9.90 11.05 -0.14
N ILE A 119 -11.10 11.62 -0.23
CA ILE A 119 -12.22 11.26 0.65
C ILE A 119 -12.58 9.79 0.51
N LEU A 120 -12.61 9.23 -0.71
CA LEU A 120 -12.86 7.81 -0.92
C LEU A 120 -11.83 6.92 -0.22
N VAL A 121 -10.54 7.30 -0.23
CA VAL A 121 -9.49 6.57 0.51
C VAL A 121 -9.79 6.58 2.01
N ILE A 122 -10.15 7.74 2.58
CA ILE A 122 -10.48 7.87 4.00
C ILE A 122 -11.70 7.01 4.36
N LEU A 123 -12.76 7.05 3.54
CA LEU A 123 -13.96 6.23 3.74
C LEU A 123 -13.66 4.73 3.64
N ALA A 124 -12.78 4.31 2.73
CA ALA A 124 -12.36 2.92 2.62
C ALA A 124 -11.58 2.45 3.86
N LEU A 125 -10.72 3.31 4.43
CA LEU A 125 -10.01 3.01 5.68
C LEU A 125 -10.97 2.91 6.87
N ILE A 126 -11.98 3.78 6.94
CA ILE A 126 -13.05 3.68 7.95
C ILE A 126 -13.80 2.35 7.77
N PHE A 127 -14.16 1.98 6.54
CA PHE A 127 -14.80 0.70 6.24
C PHE A 127 -13.96 -0.49 6.74
N PHE A 128 -12.65 -0.50 6.50
CA PHE A 128 -11.77 -1.55 7.02
C PHE A 128 -11.70 -1.58 8.55
N GLY A 129 -11.68 -0.41 9.19
CA GLY A 129 -11.71 -0.31 10.65
C GLY A 129 -13.01 -0.85 11.24
N VAL A 130 -14.16 -0.44 10.70
CA VAL A 130 -15.49 -0.90 11.11
C VAL A 130 -15.65 -2.41 10.88
N ARG A 131 -15.22 -2.91 9.72
CA ARG A 131 -15.27 -4.35 9.41
C ARG A 131 -14.52 -5.20 10.44
N ARG A 132 -13.39 -4.71 10.97
CA ARG A 132 -12.63 -5.41 12.02
C ARG A 132 -13.36 -5.53 13.35
N VAL A 133 -14.35 -4.67 13.61
CA VAL A 133 -15.18 -4.71 14.82
C VAL A 133 -16.43 -5.57 14.61
N ILE A 134 -17.02 -5.51 13.42
CA ILE A 134 -18.32 -6.14 13.12
C ILE A 134 -18.17 -7.60 12.66
N GLU A 135 -17.22 -7.89 11.77
CA GLU A 135 -17.09 -9.22 11.17
C GLU A 135 -16.39 -10.20 12.13
N PRO A 136 -17.07 -11.28 12.60
CA PRO A 136 -16.52 -12.16 13.63
C PRO A 136 -15.17 -12.79 13.25
N ASP A 137 -15.06 -13.28 12.02
CA ASP A 137 -13.84 -13.91 11.50
C ASP A 137 -12.64 -12.94 11.52
N VAL A 138 -12.91 -11.67 11.23
CA VAL A 138 -11.88 -10.63 11.14
C VAL A 138 -11.52 -10.13 12.53
N LYS A 139 -12.53 -9.94 13.38
CA LYS A 139 -12.36 -9.51 14.77
C LYS A 139 -11.50 -10.51 15.53
N PHE A 140 -11.72 -11.80 15.34
CA PHE A 140 -10.93 -12.87 15.94
C PHE A 140 -9.44 -12.79 15.60
N LEU A 141 -9.09 -12.38 14.37
CA LEU A 141 -7.71 -12.24 13.90
C LEU A 141 -7.13 -10.84 14.10
N THR A 142 -7.93 -9.89 14.58
CA THR A 142 -7.53 -8.49 14.71
C THR A 142 -6.79 -8.26 16.02
N SER A 143 -5.67 -7.55 15.91
CA SER A 143 -4.85 -7.10 17.04
C SER A 143 -4.83 -5.57 17.13
N PHE A 144 -4.42 -5.02 18.27
CA PHE A 144 -4.26 -3.56 18.41
C PHE A 144 -3.33 -2.95 17.34
N LYS A 145 -2.32 -3.72 16.91
CA LYS A 145 -1.39 -3.31 15.85
C LYS A 145 -2.10 -3.04 14.52
N ASP A 146 -3.20 -3.72 14.22
CA ASP A 146 -3.96 -3.51 12.98
C ASP A 146 -4.62 -2.14 12.92
N TYR A 147 -5.10 -1.63 14.07
CA TYR A 147 -5.65 -0.29 14.17
C TYR A 147 -4.56 0.78 14.05
N ILE A 148 -3.40 0.56 14.69
CA ILE A 148 -2.24 1.46 14.51
C ILE A 148 -1.87 1.57 13.03
N LEU A 149 -1.80 0.44 12.32
CA LEU A 149 -1.46 0.43 10.90
C LEU A 149 -2.52 1.13 10.05
N LEU A 150 -3.81 0.93 10.31
CA LEU A 150 -4.87 1.69 9.63
C LEU A 150 -4.71 3.20 9.84
N THR A 151 -4.42 3.63 11.07
CA THR A 151 -4.18 5.04 11.38
C THR A 151 -2.95 5.59 10.66
N ILE A 152 -1.84 4.84 10.60
CA ILE A 152 -0.63 5.26 9.88
C ILE A 152 -0.92 5.51 8.40
N VAL A 153 -1.74 4.68 7.75
CA VAL A 153 -2.13 4.92 6.35
C VAL A 153 -3.13 6.06 6.23
N MET A 154 -4.02 6.24 7.20
CA MET A 154 -5.02 7.31 7.17
C MET A 154 -4.40 8.70 7.32
N LEU A 155 -3.38 8.83 8.16
CA LEU A 155 -2.81 10.12 8.53
C LEU A 155 -2.34 10.95 7.33
N PRO A 156 -1.52 10.45 6.39
CA PRO A 156 -1.08 11.23 5.23
C PRO A 156 -2.24 11.77 4.40
N PHE A 157 -3.28 10.97 4.17
CA PHE A 157 -4.44 11.38 3.39
C PHE A 157 -5.29 12.40 4.15
N LEU A 158 -5.53 12.17 5.45
CA LEU A 158 -6.31 13.07 6.27
C LEU A 158 -5.60 14.42 6.44
N THR A 159 -4.33 14.44 6.83
CA THR A 159 -3.59 15.69 7.01
C THR A 159 -3.30 16.38 5.68
N GLY A 160 -3.09 15.63 4.59
CA GLY A 160 -2.95 16.20 3.25
C GLY A 160 -4.22 16.92 2.79
N PHE A 161 -5.37 16.28 2.99
CA PHE A 161 -6.69 16.86 2.71
C PHE A 161 -6.95 18.13 3.53
N LEU A 162 -6.65 18.09 4.83
CA LEU A 162 -6.80 19.26 5.72
C LEU A 162 -5.83 20.39 5.35
N ALA A 163 -4.60 20.07 4.95
CA ALA A 163 -3.62 21.05 4.50
C ALA A 163 -4.06 21.74 3.20
N TYR A 164 -4.56 20.96 2.23
CA TYR A 164 -5.08 21.48 0.96
C TYR A 164 -6.20 22.51 1.18
N HIS A 165 -7.14 22.20 2.06
CA HIS A 165 -8.24 23.10 2.43
C HIS A 165 -7.85 24.21 3.40
N GLN A 166 -6.59 24.26 3.83
CA GLN A 166 -6.09 25.23 4.82
C GLN A 166 -6.90 25.23 6.14
N PHE A 167 -7.44 24.08 6.53
CA PHE A 167 -8.29 23.95 7.71
C PHE A 167 -7.48 24.03 9.01
N PHE A 168 -7.43 25.23 9.61
CA PHE A 168 -6.75 25.55 10.87
C PHE A 168 -5.27 25.17 10.92
N LEU A 169 -4.44 25.99 11.56
CA LEU A 169 -3.05 25.62 11.89
C LEU A 169 -2.24 25.02 10.72
N TYR A 170 -2.45 25.53 9.49
CA TYR A 170 -1.92 24.97 8.23
C TYR A 170 -0.47 24.46 8.34
N LYS A 171 0.41 25.28 8.93
CA LYS A 171 1.83 24.94 9.15
C LYS A 171 2.03 23.62 9.91
N TRP A 172 1.25 23.40 10.97
CA TRP A 172 1.33 22.19 11.79
C TRP A 172 0.74 20.98 11.09
N ILE A 173 -0.35 21.17 10.33
CA ILE A 173 -0.95 20.09 9.54
C ILE A 173 -0.01 19.65 8.42
N MET A 174 0.67 20.60 7.77
CA MET A 174 1.66 20.31 6.74
C MET A 174 2.86 19.53 7.32
N ILE A 175 3.36 19.92 8.49
CA ILE A 175 4.38 19.15 9.24
C ILE A 175 3.87 17.73 9.55
N ALA A 176 2.63 17.60 10.02
CA ALA A 176 2.04 16.30 10.32
C ALA A 176 1.90 15.42 9.06
N HIS A 177 1.54 16.02 7.92
CA HIS A 177 1.49 15.33 6.63
C HIS A 177 2.84 14.76 6.22
N ILE A 178 3.89 15.58 6.22
CA ILE A 178 5.26 15.13 5.90
C ILE A 178 5.67 13.98 6.83
N LEU A 179 5.60 14.20 8.13
CA LEU A 179 6.04 13.20 9.12
C LEU A 179 5.23 11.90 9.04
N SER A 180 3.92 11.99 8.76
CA SER A 180 3.09 10.80 8.59
C SER A 180 3.43 10.02 7.31
N GLY A 181 3.75 10.72 6.21
CA GLY A 181 4.20 10.11 4.96
C GLY A 181 5.55 9.40 5.13
N GLU A 182 6.50 10.07 5.77
CA GLU A 182 7.81 9.50 6.12
C GLU A 182 7.68 8.28 7.05
N LEU A 183 6.85 8.39 8.09
CA LEU A 183 6.57 7.28 9.00
C LEU A 183 5.95 6.09 8.26
N MET A 184 5.01 6.35 7.33
CA MET A 184 4.41 5.30 6.51
C MET A 184 5.49 4.56 5.72
N LEU A 185 6.40 5.28 5.05
CA LEU A 185 7.52 4.69 4.31
C LEU A 185 8.42 3.83 5.20
N ILE A 186 8.82 4.35 6.36
CA ILE A 186 9.68 3.66 7.32
C ILE A 186 9.03 2.36 7.84
N VAL A 187 7.72 2.37 8.09
CA VAL A 187 7.00 1.25 8.71
C VAL A 187 6.71 0.11 7.72
N ILE A 188 6.67 0.38 6.41
CA ILE A 188 6.32 -0.61 5.39
C ILE A 188 7.10 -1.94 5.51
N PRO A 189 8.44 -1.97 5.50
CA PRO A 189 9.19 -3.23 5.48
C PRO A 189 9.08 -4.03 6.79
N PHE A 190 8.69 -3.39 7.89
CA PHE A 190 8.66 -3.98 9.23
C PHE A 190 7.26 -4.34 9.74
N SER A 191 6.22 -4.10 8.94
CA SER A 191 4.82 -4.27 9.34
C SER A 191 4.04 -5.21 8.42
N ARG A 192 2.72 -5.31 8.64
CA ARG A 192 1.81 -6.03 7.74
C ARG A 192 1.72 -5.39 6.35
N PHE A 193 2.25 -4.18 6.15
CA PHE A 193 2.34 -3.56 4.82
C PHE A 193 3.34 -4.26 3.88
N SER A 194 4.24 -5.09 4.42
CA SER A 194 5.11 -5.93 3.59
C SER A 194 4.34 -6.91 2.70
N HIS A 195 3.00 -6.98 2.83
CA HIS A 195 2.14 -7.67 1.87
C HIS A 195 2.28 -7.16 0.44
N MET A 196 2.79 -5.94 0.22
CA MET A 196 3.17 -5.50 -1.12
C MET A 196 4.23 -6.40 -1.78
N LEU A 197 5.11 -7.03 -0.97
CA LEU A 197 6.06 -8.06 -1.44
C LEU A 197 5.45 -9.46 -1.39
N THR A 198 4.77 -9.81 -0.29
CA THR A 198 4.33 -11.19 -0.11
C THR A 198 3.12 -11.53 -0.98
N ALA A 199 2.24 -10.59 -1.32
CA ALA A 199 1.08 -10.83 -2.17
C ALA A 199 1.46 -11.39 -3.55
N PRO A 200 2.35 -10.75 -4.35
CA PRO A 200 2.76 -11.31 -5.63
C PRO A 200 3.51 -12.65 -5.47
N LEU A 201 4.31 -12.82 -4.42
CA LEU A 201 5.01 -14.09 -4.13
C LEU A 201 4.03 -15.23 -3.83
N THR A 202 3.05 -14.99 -2.95
CA THR A 202 2.00 -15.96 -2.63
C THR A 202 1.15 -16.27 -3.85
N ARG A 203 0.85 -15.27 -4.71
CA ARG A 203 0.12 -15.51 -5.97
C ARG A 203 0.95 -16.28 -6.99
N ALA A 204 2.26 -16.04 -7.07
CA ALA A 204 3.18 -16.80 -7.91
C ALA A 204 3.19 -18.29 -7.50
N TYR A 205 3.32 -18.53 -6.20
CA TYR A 205 3.24 -19.86 -5.60
C TYR A 205 1.90 -20.52 -5.88
N THR A 206 0.78 -19.88 -5.51
CA THR A 206 -0.58 -20.42 -5.67
C THR A 206 -0.88 -20.69 -7.15
N GLY A 207 -0.47 -19.79 -8.05
CA GLY A 207 -0.62 -19.98 -9.49
C GLY A 207 0.12 -21.19 -10.00
N SER A 208 1.35 -21.40 -9.52
CA SER A 208 2.17 -22.56 -9.86
C SER A 208 1.58 -23.85 -9.29
N GLU A 209 1.27 -23.92 -7.99
CA GLU A 209 0.72 -25.13 -7.39
C GLU A 209 -0.65 -25.50 -7.97
N PHE A 210 -1.62 -24.59 -7.90
CA PHE A 210 -2.99 -24.90 -8.29
C PHE A 210 -3.15 -24.91 -9.81
N GLY A 211 -2.46 -24.04 -10.53
CA GLY A 211 -2.56 -23.95 -11.98
C GLY A 211 -1.69 -24.96 -12.74
N ASN A 212 -0.42 -25.12 -12.35
CA ASN A 212 0.53 -25.99 -13.05
C ASN A 212 0.41 -27.45 -12.60
N VAL A 213 0.36 -27.69 -11.29
CA VAL A 213 0.39 -29.06 -10.73
C VAL A 213 -1.02 -29.66 -10.62
N ARG A 214 -1.96 -28.90 -10.07
CA ARG A 214 -3.33 -29.42 -9.81
C ARG A 214 -4.33 -29.14 -10.93
N HIS A 215 -3.93 -28.38 -11.95
CA HIS A 215 -4.77 -27.98 -13.09
C HIS A 215 -6.12 -27.32 -12.73
N ALA A 216 -6.20 -26.67 -11.57
CA ALA A 216 -7.35 -25.90 -11.15
C ALA A 216 -7.39 -24.52 -11.85
N ARG A 217 -8.62 -24.02 -12.05
CA ARG A 217 -8.88 -22.64 -12.49
C ARG A 217 -9.70 -21.95 -11.40
N ASP A 218 -9.15 -20.89 -10.82
CA ASP A 218 -9.74 -20.10 -9.72
C ASP A 218 -10.29 -18.74 -10.17
N TRP A 219 -10.52 -18.56 -11.48
CA TRP A 219 -11.12 -17.37 -12.13
C TRP A 219 -12.25 -17.76 -13.08
#